data_AF-A0A075HYY4-F1
#
_entry.id   AF-A0A075HYY4-F1
#
_cell.length_a   1.000
_cell.length_b   1.000
_cell.length_c   1.000
_cell.angle_alpha   90.00
_cell.angle_beta   90.00
_cell.angle_gamma   90.00
#
_symmetry.space_group_name_H-M   'P 1'
#
loop_
_entity.id
_entity.type
_entity.pdbx_description
1 polymer ?
#
loop_
_entity_poly.entity_id
_entity_poly.type
_entity_poly.pdbx_seq_one_letter_code
_entity_poly.pdbx_strand_id
1 'polypeptide(L)' 'MESFDLVAMGGTFDVIHSGHMELLNKAFSISSKVIIGLSSDQLATKKEKPS' A
#
# COMPACT_ATOMS: atom_id res chain seq x y z
N MET A 1 16.96 -16.06 -0.80
CA MET A 1 16.12 -14.85 -0.71
C MET A 1 15.12 -15.14 0.38
N GLU A 2 15.12 -14.39 1.48
CA GLU A 2 14.10 -14.59 2.51
C GLU A 2 12.73 -14.22 1.93
N SER A 3 11.80 -15.16 2.02
CA SER A 3 10.43 -15.02 1.54
C SER A 3 9.53 -15.03 2.77
N PHE A 4 8.71 -14.00 2.91
CA PHE A 4 7.69 -13.91 3.94
C PHE A 4 6.43 -14.64 3.47
N ASP A 5 5.79 -15.41 4.36
CA ASP A 5 4.53 -16.09 4.03
C ASP A 5 3.38 -15.10 3.78
N LEU A 6 3.47 -13.91 4.38
CA LEU A 6 2.46 -12.88 4.27
C LEU A 6 3.08 -11.49 4.48
N VAL A 7 2.76 -10.56 3.59
CA VAL A 7 3.05 -9.13 3.74
C VAL A 7 1.75 -8.33 3.72
N ALA A 8 1.67 -7.31 4.56
CA ALA A 8 0.55 -6.38 4.59
C ALA A 8 1.04 -4.95 4.38
N MET A 9 0.27 -4.18 3.63
CA MET A 9 0.54 -2.77 3.34
C MET A 9 -0.77 -2.00 3.22
N GLY A 10 -0.73 -0.67 3.39
CA GLY A 10 -1.92 0.15 3.28
C GLY A 10 -1.64 1.57 2.81
N GLY A 11 -2.61 2.18 2.15
CA GLY A 11 -2.51 3.51 1.57
C GLY A 11 -3.83 3.97 0.98
N THR A 12 -3.89 5.20 0.50
CA THR A 12 -5.05 5.70 -0.27
C THR A 12 -4.99 5.16 -1.70
N PHE A 13 -3.78 4.98 -2.25
CA PHE A 13 -3.56 4.56 -3.64
C PHE A 13 -4.36 5.40 -4.66
N ASP A 14 -4.56 6.69 -4.34
CA ASP A 14 -5.24 7.62 -5.24
C ASP A 14 -4.33 7.94 -6.42
N VAL A 15 -4.87 7.78 -7.64
CA VAL A 15 -4.16 7.77 -8.93
C VAL A 15 -2.88 6.91 -8.89
N ILE A 16 -2.96 5.68 -9.41
CA ILE A 16 -1.79 4.78 -9.45
C ILE A 16 -0.65 5.39 -10.30
N HIS A 17 0.52 5.55 -9.68
CA HIS A 17 1.73 6.09 -10.30
C HIS A 17 2.96 5.24 -9.91
N SER A 18 4.13 5.59 -10.45
CA SER A 18 5.37 4.80 -10.33
C SER A 18 5.72 4.40 -8.89
N GLY A 19 5.60 5.32 -7.93
CA GLY A 19 5.85 5.03 -6.51
C GLY A 19 4.97 3.91 -5.93
N HIS A 20 3.69 3.84 -6.29
CA HIS A 20 2.82 2.72 -5.89
C HIS A 20 3.30 1.41 -6.54
N MET A 21 3.71 1.45 -7.80
CA MET A 21 4.20 0.28 -8.52
C MET A 21 5.49 -0.27 -7.91
N GLU A 22 6.45 0.57 -7.53
CA GLU A 22 7.68 0.12 -6.85
C GLU A 22 7.37 -0.58 -5.54
N LEU A 23 6.45 0.00 -4.75
CA LEU A 23 6.04 -0.55 -3.48
C LEU A 23 5.34 -1.92 -3.64
N LEU A 24 4.42 -2.03 -4.60
CA LEU A 24 3.75 -3.29 -4.93
C LEU A 24 4.74 -4.34 -5.44
N ASN A 25 5.63 -3.97 -6.37
CA ASN A 25 6.66 -4.86 -6.91
C ASN A 25 7.55 -5.40 -5.79
N LYS A 26 7.92 -4.55 -4.83
CA LYS A 26 8.70 -4.99 -3.67
C LYS A 26 7.93 -6.00 -2.83
N ALA A 27 6.65 -5.73 -2.53
CA ALA A 27 5.81 -6.62 -1.74
C ALA A 27 5.66 -8.00 -2.40
N PHE A 28 5.37 -8.05 -3.70
CA PHE A 28 5.26 -9.29 -4.47
C PHE A 28 6.60 -10.01 -4.65
N SER A 29 7.73 -9.28 -4.66
CA SER A 29 9.05 -9.90 -4.76
C SER A 29 9.51 -10.62 -3.49
N ILE A 30 8.94 -10.30 -2.33
CA ILE A 30 9.38 -10.85 -1.04
C ILE A 30 8.32 -11.72 -0.36
N SER A 31 7.16 -11.95 -0.98
CA SER A 31 6.08 -12.72 -0.37
C SER A 31 5.22 -13.49 -1.36
N SER A 32 4.69 -14.62 -0.91
CA SER A 32 3.70 -15.42 -1.64
C SER A 32 2.27 -14.86 -1.51
N LYS A 33 2.00 -14.05 -0.48
CA LYS A 33 0.69 -13.44 -0.22
C LYS A 33 0.84 -11.98 0.20
N VAL A 34 0.09 -11.10 -0.46
CA VAL A 34 0.08 -9.67 -0.15
C VAL A 34 -1.34 -9.22 0.18
N ILE A 35 -1.53 -8.56 1.32
CA ILE A 35 -2.77 -7.87 1.70
C ILE A 35 -2.56 -6.37 1.50
N ILE A 36 -3.49 -5.74 0.78
CA ILE A 36 -3.46 -4.30 0.48
C ILE A 36 -4.70 -3.66 1.09
N GLY A 37 -4.51 -2.84 2.12
CA GLY A 37 -5.56 -2.04 2.73
C GLY A 37 -5.74 -0.71 1.99
N LEU A 38 -6.92 -0.51 1.39
CA LEU A 38 -7.29 0.76 0.76
C LEU A 38 -8.00 1.65 1.78
N SER A 39 -7.53 2.90 1.90
CA SER A 39 -8.20 3.90 2.73
C SER A 39 -9.47 4.36 2.03
N SER A 40 -10.60 4.37 2.75
CA SER A 40 -11.83 4.99 2.24
C SER A 40 -11.70 6.51 2.21
N ASP A 41 -12.49 7.18 1.38
CA ASP A 41 -12.53 8.65 1.29
C ASP A 41 -12.78 9.31 2.66
N GLN A 42 -13.59 8.67 3.50
CA GLN A 42 -13.87 9.09 4.87
C GLN A 42 -12.63 9.04 5.80
N LEU A 43 -11.70 8.12 5.55
CA LEU A 43 -10.43 8.02 6.28
C LEU A 43 -9.35 8.94 5.70
N ALA A 44 -9.39 9.18 4.39
CA ALA A 44 -8.46 10.08 3.70
C ALA A 44 -8.70 11.55 4.07
N THR A 45 -9.96 11.99 4.08
CA THR A 45 -10.37 13.37 4.43
C THR A 45 -10.03 13.78 5.87
N LYS A 46 -9.92 12.82 6.80
CA LYS A 46 -9.54 13.09 8.19
C LYS A 46 -8.06 13.44 8.39
N LYS A 47 -7.24 13.32 7.33
CA LYS A 47 -5.78 13.59 7.35
C LYS A 47 -5.38 14.87 6.64
N GLU A 48 -6.33 15.69 6.17
CA GLU A 48 -5.98 17.04 5.73
C GLU A 48 -5.35 17.78 6.91
N LYS A 49 -4.08 18.17 6.76
CA LYS A 49 -3.39 19.01 7.75
C LYS A 49 -4.28 20.23 8.01
N PRO A 50 -4.57 20.61 9.26
CA PRO A 50 -5.06 21.94 9.52
C PRO A 50 -3.98 22.90 8.98
N SER A 51 -4.35 23.63 7.93
CA SER A 51 -3.57 24.75 7.42
C SER A 51 -3.78 25.96 8.33
#